data_AF-A0AAQ4F7I5-F1
#
_entry.id   AF-A0AAQ4F7I5-F1
#
_cell.length_a   1.000
_cell.length_b   1.000
_cell.length_c   1.000
_cell.angle_alpha   90.00
_cell.angle_beta   90.00
_cell.angle_gamma   90.00
#
_symmetry.space_group_name_H-M   'P 1'
#
loop_
_entity.id
_entity.type
_entity.pdbx_description
1 polymer ?
#
loop_
_entity_poly.entity_id
_entity_poly.type
_entity_poly.pdbx_seq_one_letter_code
_entity_poly.pdbx_strand_id
1 'polypeptide(L)'
;MHEMQQSRVRLGAMRKLCVAGSQVSEGMMREALVVFPNLRCFRNFYGVAECCGLLAAPGQEEINYSDQGLPTPNVEMKVSPWRSPLLSNS
;
A
#
# COMPACT_ATOMS: atom_id res chain seq x y z
N MET A 1 5.81 13.14 7.40
CA MET A 1 5.64 12.84 8.85
C MET A 1 6.54 13.67 9.75
N HIS A 2 7.73 14.04 9.29
CA HIS A 2 8.65 14.90 10.04
C HIS A 2 8.00 16.18 10.59
N GLU A 3 7.25 16.92 9.77
CA GLU A 3 6.54 18.13 10.21
C GLU A 3 5.48 17.86 11.29
N MET A 4 4.75 16.74 11.21
CA MET A 4 3.75 16.38 12.22
C MET A 4 4.41 16.00 13.56
N GLN A 5 5.58 15.34 13.50
CA GLN A 5 6.39 15.05 14.68
C GLN A 5 6.95 16.33 15.30
N GLN A 6 7.48 17.25 14.49
CA GLN A 6 8.03 18.53 14.93
C GLN A 6 6.97 19.46 15.53
N SER A 7 5.80 19.56 14.89
CA SER A 7 4.69 20.41 15.34
C SER A 7 3.88 19.83 16.50
N ARG A 8 4.18 18.59 16.92
CA ARG A 8 3.40 17.82 17.92
C ARG A 8 1.91 17.69 17.57
N VAL A 9 1.53 17.91 16.31
CA VAL A 9 0.16 17.74 15.85
C VAL A 9 -0.16 16.25 15.85
N ARG A 10 -1.11 15.86 16.71
CA ARG A 10 -1.65 14.50 16.77
C ARG A 10 -3.05 14.49 16.21
N LEU A 11 -3.26 13.78 15.10
CA LEU A 11 -4.60 13.54 14.55
C LEU A 11 -5.24 12.35 15.29
N GLY A 12 -5.61 12.56 16.54
CA GLY A 12 -6.16 11.51 17.41
C GLY A 12 -7.45 10.86 16.91
N ALA A 13 -8.19 11.53 16.03
CA ALA A 13 -9.39 10.97 15.39
C ALA A 13 -9.07 10.05 14.19
N MET A 14 -7.83 10.07 13.69
CA MET A 14 -7.48 9.32 12.49
C MET A 14 -7.43 7.83 12.79
N ARG A 15 -8.24 7.06 12.06
CA ARG A 15 -8.37 5.60 12.22
C ARG A 15 -7.80 4.81 11.04
N LYS A 16 -7.77 5.42 9.84
CA LYS A 16 -7.38 4.75 8.60
C LYS A 16 -6.39 5.61 7.83
N LEU A 17 -5.32 4.99 7.34
CA LEU A 17 -4.31 5.59 6.48
C LEU A 17 -4.16 4.73 5.24
N CYS A 18 -4.20 5.37 4.08
CA CYS A 18 -4.19 4.73 2.77
C CYS A 18 -3.01 5.29 1.98
N VAL A 19 -2.18 4.40 1.45
CA VAL A 19 -1.00 4.74 0.63
C VAL A 19 -1.10 3.97 -0.68
N ALA A 20 -0.66 4.57 -1.78
CA ALA A 20 -0.66 3.93 -3.09
C ALA A 20 0.48 4.50 -3.94
N GLY A 21 0.81 3.80 -5.03
CA GLY A 21 1.75 4.29 -6.04
C GLY A 21 3.24 4.12 -5.68
N SER A 22 3.56 3.58 -4.51
CA SER A 22 4.93 3.22 -4.14
C SER A 22 4.97 2.04 -3.16
N GLN A 23 6.16 1.49 -2.96
CA GLN A 23 6.38 0.53 -1.89
C GLN A 23 6.44 1.25 -0.53
N VAL A 24 5.75 0.67 0.45
CA VAL A 24 5.80 1.14 1.83
C VAL A 24 6.88 0.35 2.58
N SER A 25 7.80 1.06 3.23
CA SER A 25 8.77 0.44 4.13
C SER A 25 8.19 0.26 5.53
N GLU A 26 8.73 -0.70 6.29
CA GLU A 26 8.37 -0.90 7.69
C GLU A 26 8.60 0.36 8.53
N GLY A 27 9.70 1.08 8.27
CA GLY A 27 10.02 2.33 8.97
C GLY A 27 8.93 3.39 8.81
N MET A 28 8.36 3.53 7.60
CA MET A 28 7.27 4.45 7.36
C MET A 28 5.99 4.03 8.10
N MET A 29 5.68 2.73 8.15
CA MET A 29 4.54 2.25 8.95
C MET A 29 4.73 2.57 10.45
N ARG A 30 5.93 2.35 10.99
CA ARG A 30 6.24 2.66 12.40
C ARG A 30 6.10 4.14 12.71
N GLU A 31 6.63 5.01 11.85
CA GLU A 31 6.46 6.47 12.00
C GLU A 31 4.98 6.89 11.98
N ALA A 32 4.17 6.26 11.12
CA ALA A 32 2.75 6.54 11.04
C ALA A 32 2.02 6.17 12.33
N LEU A 33 2.33 5.03 12.94
CA LEU A 33 1.73 4.63 14.22
C LEU A 33 2.09 5.58 15.37
N VAL A 34 3.27 6.21 15.34
CA VAL A 34 3.68 7.23 16.34
C VAL A 34 2.87 8.51 16.20
N VAL A 35 2.66 8.97 14.96
CA VAL A 35 1.92 10.21 14.68
C VAL A 35 0.41 10.02 14.86
N PHE A 36 -0.08 8.81 14.54
CA PHE A 36 -1.48 8.43 14.56
C PHE A 36 -1.72 7.29 15.56
N PRO A 37 -1.72 7.57 16.88
CA PRO A 37 -1.76 6.53 17.92
C PRO A 37 -3.06 5.71 17.93
N ASN A 38 -4.08 6.19 17.23
CA ASN A 38 -5.40 5.58 17.14
C ASN A 38 -5.65 4.84 15.82
N LEU A 39 -4.62 4.71 14.99
CA LEU A 39 -4.68 4.05 13.70
C LEU A 39 -5.01 2.57 13.89
N ARG A 40 -6.09 2.12 13.24
CA ARG A 40 -6.52 0.73 13.21
C ARG A 40 -6.24 0.06 11.87
N CYS A 41 -5.94 0.87 10.87
CA CYS A 41 -5.86 0.44 9.49
C CYS A 41 -4.77 1.24 8.77
N PHE A 42 -3.78 0.53 8.26
CA PHE A 42 -2.74 1.06 7.38
C PHE A 42 -2.73 0.20 6.12
N ARG A 43 -3.18 0.78 5.01
CA ARG A 43 -3.39 0.06 3.75
C ARG A 43 -2.45 0.57 2.69
N ASN A 44 -1.68 -0.33 2.11
CA ASN A 44 -1.01 -0.10 0.86
C ASN A 44 -1.92 -0.60 -0.26
N PHE A 45 -2.18 0.22 -1.26
CA PHE A 45 -2.96 -0.16 -2.43
C PHE A 45 -2.03 -0.26 -3.63
N TYR A 46 -2.28 -1.26 -4.48
CA TYR A 46 -1.57 -1.40 -5.72
C TYR A 46 -2.39 -0.82 -6.88
N GLY A 47 -1.75 0.03 -7.67
CA GLY A 47 -2.29 0.61 -8.88
C GLY A 47 -1.16 1.24 -9.70
N VAL A 48 -1.35 1.27 -11.01
CA VAL A 48 -0.43 1.90 -11.97
C VAL A 48 -1.21 2.87 -12.84
N ALA A 49 -0.55 3.90 -13.35
CA ALA A 49 -1.22 4.96 -14.09
C ALA A 49 -1.96 4.43 -15.34
N GLU A 50 -1.37 3.43 -16.00
CA GLU A 50 -1.89 2.77 -17.19
C GLU A 50 -3.22 2.05 -16.96
N CYS A 51 -3.54 1.71 -15.72
CA CYS A 51 -4.78 1.04 -15.35
C CYS A 51 -5.88 1.99 -14.87
N CYS A 52 -5.60 3.30 -14.77
CA CYS A 52 -6.56 4.32 -14.35
C CYS A 52 -7.33 3.99 -13.06
N GLY A 53 -6.69 3.30 -12.11
CA GLY A 53 -7.37 2.84 -10.91
C GLY A 53 -6.52 1.95 -9.99
N LEU A 54 -7.18 1.45 -8.95
CA LEU A 54 -6.60 0.48 -8.01
C LEU A 54 -6.85 -0.94 -8.52
N LEU A 55 -5.78 -1.72 -8.59
CA LEU A 55 -5.80 -3.12 -9.03
C LEU A 55 -5.96 -4.08 -7.87
N ALA A 56 -5.32 -3.81 -6.73
CA ALA A 56 -5.45 -4.62 -5.53
C ALA A 56 -5.58 -3.75 -4.27
N ALA A 57 -6.36 -4.26 -3.32
CA ALA A 57 -6.64 -3.60 -2.06
C ALA A 57 -6.62 -4.60 -0.88
N PRO A 58 -5.97 -4.24 0.25
CA PRO A 58 -6.01 -5.03 1.48
C PRO A 58 -7.33 -4.84 2.23
N GLY A 59 -7.59 -5.75 3.18
CA GLY A 59 -8.76 -5.72 4.05
C GLY A 59 -8.96 -4.38 4.79
N GLN A 60 -10.21 -4.04 5.11
CA GLN A 60 -10.56 -2.71 5.63
C GLN A 60 -10.12 -2.42 7.08
N GLU A 61 -9.69 -3.42 7.84
CA GLU A 61 -9.38 -3.32 9.27
C GLU A 61 -8.04 -3.98 9.62
N GLU A 62 -7.07 -3.93 8.69
CA GLU A 62 -5.73 -4.49 8.90
C GLU A 62 -4.65 -3.41 8.84
N ILE A 63 -3.62 -3.58 9.66
CA ILE A 63 -2.34 -2.88 9.54
C ILE A 63 -1.40 -3.87 8.87
N ASN A 64 -1.37 -3.85 7.54
CA ASN A 64 -0.52 -4.70 6.74
C ASN A 64 0.04 -3.87 5.59
N TYR A 65 1.34 -3.57 5.65
CA TYR A 65 2.01 -2.74 4.65
C TYR A 65 2.70 -3.59 3.57
N SER A 66 2.94 -4.87 3.86
CA SER A 66 3.63 -5.82 2.99
C SER A 66 2.71 -6.52 2.01
N ASP A 67 1.43 -6.65 2.36
CA ASP A 67 0.41 -7.28 1.53
C ASP A 67 -0.46 -6.20 0.85
N GLN A 68 -0.62 -6.34 -0.46
CA GLN A 68 -1.49 -5.47 -1.27
C GLN A 68 -2.93 -6.01 -1.36
N GLY A 69 -3.18 -7.18 -0.78
CA GLY A 69 -4.50 -7.78 -0.68
C GLY A 69 -4.99 -8.43 -1.96
N LEU A 70 -6.30 -8.36 -2.17
CA LEU A 70 -7.00 -9.06 -3.24
C LEU A 70 -7.30 -8.10 -4.40
N PRO A 71 -7.50 -8.65 -5.63
CA PRO A 71 -7.97 -7.87 -6.75
C PRO A 71 -9.25 -7.09 -6.42
N THR A 72 -9.32 -5.84 -6.87
CA THR A 72 -10.52 -5.03 -6.73
C THR A 72 -11.64 -5.54 -7.65
N PRO A 73 -12.91 -5.13 -7.44
CA PRO A 73 -14.01 -5.55 -8.29
C PRO A 73 -13.73 -5.28 -9.77
N ASN A 74 -14.03 -6.27 -10.61
CA ASN A 74 -13.78 -6.25 -12.06
C ASN A 74 -12.30 -6.29 -12.47
N VAL A 75 -11.37 -6.61 -11.56
CA VAL A 75 -9.96 -6.85 -11.87
C VAL A 75 -9.64 -8.34 -11.75
N GLU A 76 -8.98 -8.88 -12.77
CA GLU A 76 -8.37 -10.21 -12.75
C GLU A 76 -6.85 -10.05 -12.77
N MET A 77 -6.15 -10.72 -11.85
CA MET A 77 -4.68 -10.69 -11.76
C MET A 77 -4.12 -12.10 -11.92
N LYS A 78 -3.08 -12.23 -12.74
CA LYS A 78 -2.36 -13.49 -12.95
C LYS A 78 -0.85 -13.23 -12.96
N VAL A 79 -0.10 -14.12 -12.32
CA VAL A 79 1.37 -14.14 -12.41
C VAL A 79 1.78 -15.12 -13.49
N SER A 80 2.42 -14.63 -14.55
CA SER A 80 3.01 -15.48 -15.59
C SER A 80 4.51 -15.66 -15.36
N PRO A 81 5.06 -16.89 -15.51
CA PRO A 81 6.50 -17.09 -15.55
C PRO A 81 7.11 -16.22 -16.63
N TRP A 82 8.15 -15.46 -16.28
CA TRP A 82 8.89 -14.68 -17.27
C TRP A 82 9.66 -15.63 -18.18
N ARG A 83 9.32 -15.63 -19.48
CA ARG A 83 10.16 -16.24 -20.51
C ARG A 83 10.93 -15.13 -21.19
N SER A 84 12.26 -15.15 -21.04
CA SER A 84 13.13 -14.23 -21.78
C SER A 84 12.89 -14.44 -23.28
N PRO A 85 12.57 -13.40 -24.06
CA PRO A 85 12.40 -13.51 -25.51
C PRO A 85 13.63 -14.05 -26.24
N LEU A 86 14.81 -13.91 -25.62
CA LEU A 86 16.12 -14.18 -26.22
C LEU A 86 16.50 -15.66 -26.31
N LEU A 87 15.73 -16.58 -25.71
CA LEU A 87 16.02 -18.03 -25.71
C LEU A 87 15.12 -18.83 -26.67
N SER A 88 14.32 -18.16 -27.51
CA SER A 88 13.39 -18.84 -28.43
C SER A 88 13.98 -19.17 -29.80
N ASN A 89 15.20 -18.72 -30.11
CA ASN A 89 15.83 -18.85 -31.44
C ASN A 89 17.24 -19.49 -31.41
N SER A 90 17.57 -20.28 -30.38
CA SER A 90 18.82 -21.05 -30.31
C SER A 90 18.55 -22.55 -30.39
#